data_AF-A0A4D6YHZ6-F1
#
_entry.id   AF-A0A4D6YHZ6-F1
#
_cell.length_a   1.000
_cell.length_b   1.000
_cell.length_c   1.000
_cell.angle_alpha   90.00
_cell.angle_beta   90.00
_cell.angle_gamma   90.00
#
_symmetry.space_group_name_H-M   'P 1'
#
loop_
_entity.id
_entity.type
_entity.pdbx_description
1 polymer ?
#
loop_
_entity_poly.entity_id
_entity_poly.type
_entity_poly.pdbx_seq_one_letter_code
_entity_poly.pdbx_strand_id
1 'polypeptide(L)' 'MKKIIKEFKLSYKNMILGGFFGILRGILLVFFFLLIFHYFNEKNYNFYKSHSILISIFLTLKSFFYSF' A
#
# COMPACT_ATOMS: atom_id res chain seq x y z
N MET A 1 19.73 -10.08 -32.59
CA MET A 1 18.30 -9.99 -32.19
C MET A 1 18.00 -10.62 -30.82
N LYS A 2 18.38 -11.87 -30.52
CA LYS A 2 18.08 -12.53 -29.22
C LYS A 2 18.51 -11.75 -27.97
N LYS A 3 19.66 -11.06 -28.02
CA LYS A 3 20.19 -10.23 -26.90
C LYS A 3 19.28 -9.03 -26.59
N ILE A 4 18.81 -8.32 -27.62
CA ILE A 4 17.95 -7.14 -27.50
C ILE A 4 16.58 -7.51 -26.91
N ILE A 5 15.99 -8.63 -27.35
CA ILE A 5 14.69 -9.12 -26.82
C ILE A 5 14.80 -9.46 -25.32
N LYS A 6 15.95 -9.98 -24.87
CA LYS A 6 16.19 -10.33 -23.46
C LYS A 6 16.30 -9.08 -22.57
N GLU A 7 16.96 -8.03 -23.08
CA GLU A 7 17.11 -6.73 -22.40
C GLU A 7 15.74 -6.04 -22.21
N PHE A 8 14.91 -5.99 -23.26
CA PHE A 8 13.55 -5.45 -23.16
C PHE A 8 12.68 -6.21 -22.15
N LYS A 9 12.77 -7.54 -22.13
CA LYS A 9 12.04 -8.38 -21.17
C LYS A 9 12.51 -8.16 -19.72
N LEU A 10 13.80 -7.89 -19.51
CA LEU A 10 14.37 -7.52 -18.21
C LEU A 10 13.91 -6.12 -17.77
N SER A 11 13.95 -5.14 -18.67
CA SER A 11 13.47 -3.78 -18.40
C SER A 11 11.99 -3.76 -17.98
N TYR A 12 11.14 -4.51 -18.69
CA TYR A 12 9.72 -4.63 -18.35
C TYR A 12 9.50 -5.28 -16.98
N LYS A 13 10.27 -6.33 -16.65
CA LYS A 13 10.23 -6.95 -15.31
C LYS A 13 10.67 -5.97 -14.23
N ASN A 14 11.72 -5.18 -14.48
CA ASN A 14 12.18 -4.18 -13.52
C ASN A 14 11.16 -3.06 -13.31
N MET A 15 10.44 -2.66 -14.37
CA MET A 15 9.36 -1.68 -14.27
C MET A 15 8.18 -2.21 -13.44
N ILE A 16 7.79 -3.48 -13.66
CA ILE A 16 6.75 -4.13 -12.84
C ILE A 16 7.19 -4.24 -11.38
N LEU A 17 8.42 -4.71 -11.14
CA LEU A 17 8.96 -4.82 -9.79
C LEU A 17 9.04 -3.46 -9.09
N GLY A 18 9.53 -2.43 -9.79
CA GLY A 18 9.61 -1.07 -9.28
C GLY A 18 8.23 -0.50 -8.94
N GLY A 19 7.24 -0.70 -9.81
CA GLY A 19 5.86 -0.30 -9.55
C GLY A 19 5.27 -1.03 -8.34
N PHE A 20 5.48 -2.34 -8.24
CA PHE A 20 5.03 -3.16 -7.11
C PHE A 20 5.65 -2.68 -5.79
N PHE A 21 6.98 -2.49 -5.75
CA PHE A 21 7.66 -1.96 -4.56
C PHE A 21 7.22 -0.54 -4.21
N GLY A 22 6.94 0.31 -5.21
CA GLY A 22 6.41 1.65 -5.00
C GLY A 22 5.04 1.65 -4.33
N ILE A 23 4.12 0.82 -4.82
CA ILE A 23 2.79 0.64 -4.23
C ILE A 23 2.91 0.12 -2.80
N LEU A 24 3.74 -0.91 -2.59
CA LEU A 24 3.97 -1.51 -1.27
C LEU A 24 4.48 -0.46 -0.27
N ARG A 25 5.44 0.37 -0.68
CA ARG A 25 5.99 1.46 0.14
C ARG A 25 4.95 2.54 0.45
N GLY A 26 4.10 2.89 -0.53
CA GLY A 26 3.01 3.84 -0.34
C GLY A 26 1.99 3.35 0.68
N ILE A 27 1.57 2.09 0.58
CA ILE A 27 0.67 1.45 1.55
C ILE A 27 1.29 1.47 2.96
N LEU A 28 2.58 1.15 3.06
CA LEU A 28 3.30 1.08 4.34
C LEU A 28 3.40 2.47 5.01
N LEU A 29 3.60 3.54 4.23
CA LEU A 29 3.57 4.92 4.72
C LEU A 29 2.19 5.31 5.24
N VAL A 30 1.13 5.03 4.48
CA VAL A 30 -0.26 5.34 4.89
C VAL A 30 -0.60 4.62 6.19
N PHE A 31 -0.13 3.38 6.36
CA PHE A 31 -0.29 2.62 7.60
C PHE A 31 0.38 3.30 8.80
N PHE A 32 1.63 3.75 8.65
CA PHE A 32 2.32 4.48 9.72
C PHE A 32 1.61 5.77 10.11
N PHE A 33 1.15 6.56 9.13
CA PHE A 33 0.38 7.78 9.41
C PHE A 33 -0.90 7.48 10.19
N LEU A 34 -1.65 6.46 9.78
CA LEU A 34 -2.87 6.04 10.49
C LEU A 34 -2.59 5.61 11.93
N LEU A 35 -1.47 4.91 12.17
CA LEU A 35 -1.08 4.47 13.50
C LEU A 35 -0.74 5.66 14.39
N ILE A 36 0.01 6.64 13.86
CA ILE A 36 0.32 7.89 14.55
C ILE A 36 -0.99 8.66 14.87
N PHE A 37 -1.87 8.85 13.89
CA PHE A 37 -3.14 9.54 14.11
C PHE A 37 -4.03 8.82 15.14
N HIS A 38 -4.06 7.49 15.12
CA HIS A 38 -4.78 6.71 16.12
C HIS A 38 -4.25 6.95 17.54
N TYR A 39 -2.92 6.99 17.71
CA TYR A 39 -2.28 7.20 19.01
C TYR A 39 -2.49 8.62 19.55
N PHE A 40 -2.38 9.65 18.70
CA PHE A 40 -2.43 11.04 19.16
C PHE A 40 -3.83 11.66 19.15
N ASN A 41 -4.73 11.26 18.25
CA ASN A 41 -6.03 11.90 18.12
C ASN A 41 -7.10 10.97 17.53
N GLU A 42 -7.80 10.29 18.44
CA GLU A 42 -8.87 9.34 18.12
C GLU A 42 -10.03 9.96 17.30
N LYS A 43 -10.35 11.26 17.52
CA LYS A 43 -11.41 11.95 16.76
C LYS A 43 -11.03 12.10 15.29
N ASN A 44 -9.79 12.52 15.01
CA ASN A 44 -9.29 12.63 13.65
C ASN A 44 -9.16 11.25 12.99
N TYR A 45 -8.71 10.24 13.73
CA TYR A 45 -8.66 8.86 13.25
C TYR A 45 -10.04 8.36 12.79
N ASN A 46 -11.09 8.58 13.59
CA ASN A 46 -12.45 8.19 13.22
C ASN A 46 -12.98 8.99 12.01
N PHE A 47 -12.63 10.28 11.90
CA PHE A 47 -12.97 11.09 10.73
C PHE A 47 -12.33 10.53 9.45
N TYR A 48 -11.03 10.25 9.46
CA TYR A 48 -10.31 9.67 8.32
C TYR A 48 -10.79 8.27 7.97
N LYS A 49 -11.08 7.43 8.98
CA LYS A 49 -11.65 6.10 8.80
C LYS A 49 -13.03 6.15 8.10
N SER A 50 -13.85 7.14 8.45
CA SER A 50 -15.20 7.30 7.88
C SER A 50 -15.19 7.96 6.50
N HIS A 51 -14.25 8.85 6.21
CA HIS A 51 -14.24 9.65 4.97
C HIS A 51 -13.30 9.12 3.89
N SER A 52 -12.38 8.21 4.22
CA SER A 52 -11.47 7.62 3.24
C SER A 52 -11.80 6.16 2.95
N ILE A 53 -12.33 5.93 1.75
CA ILE A 53 -12.61 4.58 1.21
C ILE A 53 -11.36 3.69 1.26
N LEU A 54 -10.20 4.26 0.94
CA LEU A 54 -8.93 3.53 0.87
C LEU A 54 -8.49 3.02 2.26
N ILE A 55 -8.68 3.86 3.29
CA ILE A 55 -8.42 3.51 4.69
C ILE A 55 -9.42 2.46 5.20
N SER A 56 -10.69 2.59 4.82
CA SER A 56 -11.75 1.65 5.19
C SER A 56 -11.50 0.24 4.62
N ILE A 57 -11.14 0.16 3.33
CA ILE A 57 -10.75 -1.11 2.68
C ILE A 57 -9.54 -1.72 3.38
N PHE A 58 -8.53 -0.89 3.70
CA PHE A 58 -7.32 -1.35 4.38
C PHE A 58 -7.61 -1.92 5.78
N LEU A 59 -8.46 -1.25 6.56
CA LEU A 59 -8.87 -1.74 7.88
C LEU A 59 -9.71 -3.02 7.81
N THR A 60 -10.55 -3.14 6.79
CA THR A 60 -11.33 -4.37 6.53
C THR A 60 -10.40 -5.54 6.21
N LEU A 61 -9.40 -5.34 5.35
CA LEU A 61 -8.38 -6.34 5.06
C LEU A 61 -7.57 -6.73 6.31
N LYS A 62 -7.16 -5.75 7.13
CA LYS A 62 -6.49 -6.00 8.41
C LYS A 62 -7.36 -6.88 9.32
N SER A 63 -8.65 -6.56 9.45
CA SER A 63 -9.60 -7.33 10.27
C SER A 63 -9.75 -8.75 9.76
N PHE A 64 -9.78 -8.94 8.44
CA PHE A 64 -9.87 -10.26 7.82
C PHE A 64 -8.63 -11.11 8.12
N PHE A 65 -7.42 -10.53 8.02
CA PHE A 65 -6.16 -11.22 8.34
C PHE A 65 -6.00 -11.58 9.82
N TYR A 66 -6.50 -10.76 10.74
CA TYR A 66 -6.44 -11.05 12.18
C TYR A 66 -7.53 -12.01 12.67
N SER A 67 -8.56 -12.25 11.86
CA SER A 67 -9.66 -13.16 12.20
C SER A 67 -9.39 -14.62 11.79
N PHE A 68 -8.24 -14.89 11.15
CA PHE A 68 -7.77 -16.22 10.78
C PHE A 68 -6.64 -16.65 11.73
#